data_AF-R7TLM5-F1
#
_entry.id   AF-R7TLM5-F1
#
_cell.length_a   1.000
_cell.length_b   1.000
_cell.length_c   1.000
_cell.angle_alpha   90.00
_cell.angle_beta   90.00
_cell.angle_gamma   90.00
#
_symmetry.space_group_name_H-M   'P 1'
#
loop_
_entity.id
_entity.type
_entity.pdbx_description
1 polymer ?
#
loop_
_entity_poly.entity_id
_entity_poly.type
_entity_poly.pdbx_seq_one_letter_code
_entity_poly.pdbx_strand_id
1 'polypeptide(L)'
;MVRSKVRILSEELKGLKKELKNTAAREQSAKERLSDSLQKLKEQNFINAELHLKLEVYEDIPVELFSRPTSGYSEQQKDFAILHLYSPKAYEFIKGYLCLPSSRTIRRWMQHVDAEPGINLSMMQALIVKKKWKSGSLHS
;
A
#
# COMPACT_ATOMS: atom_id res chain seq x y z
N MET A 1 43.66 -22.81 -29.80
CA MET A 1 42.28 -22.36 -29.47
C MET A 1 41.76 -22.88 -28.12
N VAL A 2 41.94 -24.16 -27.76
CA VAL A 2 41.36 -24.74 -26.53
C VAL A 2 41.96 -24.14 -25.24
N ARG A 3 43.28 -23.98 -25.16
CA ARG A 3 43.97 -23.47 -23.95
C ARG A 3 43.62 -22.03 -23.58
N SER A 4 43.45 -21.15 -24.57
CA SER A 4 43.04 -19.76 -24.34
C SER A 4 41.61 -19.67 -23.80
N LYS A 5 40.72 -20.54 -24.30
CA LYS A 5 39.33 -20.63 -23.85
C LYS A 5 39.22 -21.14 -22.41
N VAL A 6 40.02 -22.14 -22.04
CA VAL A 6 40.14 -22.62 -20.65
C VAL A 6 40.64 -21.52 -19.72
N ARG A 7 41.59 -20.70 -20.16
CA ARG A 7 42.11 -19.58 -19.36
C ARG A 7 41.04 -18.52 -19.09
N ILE A 8 40.32 -18.10 -20.15
CA ILE A 8 39.22 -17.12 -20.03
C ILE A 8 38.15 -17.63 -19.07
N LEU A 9 37.69 -18.87 -19.23
CA LEU A 9 36.69 -19.47 -18.35
C LEU A 9 37.17 -19.56 -16.89
N SER A 10 38.46 -19.81 -16.66
CA SER A 10 39.03 -19.85 -15.31
C SER A 10 39.07 -18.47 -14.64
N GLU A 11 39.31 -17.41 -15.42
CA GLU A 11 39.29 -16.02 -14.96
C GLU A 11 37.85 -15.57 -14.66
N GLU A 12 36.89 -15.92 -15.52
CA GLU A 12 35.46 -15.68 -15.31
C GLU A 12 34.94 -16.39 -14.06
N LEU A 13 35.28 -17.68 -13.87
CA LEU A 13 34.90 -18.42 -12.66
C LEU A 13 35.49 -17.80 -11.39
N LYS A 14 36.71 -17.28 -11.45
CA LYS A 14 37.34 -16.58 -10.33
C LYS A 14 36.62 -15.26 -10.02
N GLY A 15 36.21 -14.52 -11.05
CA GLY A 15 35.39 -13.32 -10.94
C GLY A 15 34.03 -13.61 -10.29
N LEU A 16 33.28 -14.57 -10.84
CA LEU A 16 31.96 -14.97 -10.34
C LEU A 16 32.00 -15.47 -8.89
N LYS A 17 33.01 -16.26 -8.51
CA LYS A 17 33.19 -16.69 -7.11
C LYS A 17 33.42 -15.50 -6.16
N LYS A 18 34.19 -14.51 -6.59
CA LYS A 18 34.43 -13.29 -5.80
C LYS A 18 33.16 -12.47 -5.67
N GLU A 19 32.39 -12.31 -6.74
CA GLU A 19 31.10 -11.62 -6.70
C GLU A 19 30.10 -12.31 -5.79
N LEU A 20 29.97 -13.63 -5.87
CA LEU A 20 29.11 -14.43 -4.99
C LEU A 20 29.48 -14.24 -3.51
N LYS A 21 30.78 -14.24 -3.19
CA LYS A 21 31.24 -13.98 -1.82
C LYS A 21 30.88 -12.56 -1.37
N ASN A 22 31.03 -11.57 -2.26
CA ASN A 22 30.72 -10.17 -1.96
C ASN A 22 29.22 -9.91 -1.83
N THR A 23 28.36 -10.60 -2.60
CA THR A 23 26.90 -10.50 -2.45
C THR A 23 26.46 -11.15 -1.15
N ALA A 24 26.98 -12.33 -0.81
CA ALA A 24 26.70 -12.99 0.47
C ALA A 24 27.12 -12.14 1.68
N ALA A 25 28.31 -11.53 1.64
CA ALA A 25 28.74 -10.62 2.70
C ALA A 25 27.84 -9.39 2.83
N ARG A 26 27.40 -8.81 1.69
CA ARG A 26 26.46 -7.67 1.69
C ARG A 26 25.10 -8.05 2.26
N GLU A 27 24.59 -9.22 1.91
CA GLU A 27 23.33 -9.75 2.46
C GLU A 27 23.44 -9.94 3.97
N GLN A 28 24.54 -10.54 4.44
CA GLN A 28 24.78 -10.76 5.86
C GLN A 28 24.85 -9.44 6.64
N SER A 29 25.61 -8.47 6.15
CA SER A 29 25.66 -7.14 6.78
C SER A 29 24.31 -6.42 6.75
N ALA A 30 23.47 -6.64 5.73
CA ALA A 30 22.11 -6.09 5.71
C ALA A 30 21.22 -6.74 6.77
N LYS A 31 21.30 -8.06 6.95
CA LYS A 31 20.58 -8.78 8.02
C LYS A 31 20.99 -8.31 9.41
N GLU A 32 22.28 -8.13 9.65
CA GLU A 32 22.81 -7.61 10.91
C GLU A 32 22.29 -6.20 11.20
N ARG A 33 22.37 -5.29 10.23
CA ARG A 33 21.82 -3.92 10.37
C ARG A 33 20.32 -3.90 10.66
N LEU A 34 19.56 -4.77 10.01
CA LEU A 34 18.13 -4.92 10.28
C LEU A 34 17.88 -5.41 11.71
N SER A 35 18.63 -6.41 12.16
CA SER A 35 18.56 -6.93 13.52
C SER A 35 18.87 -5.83 14.55
N ASP A 36 19.94 -5.06 14.35
CA ASP A 36 20.31 -3.95 15.24
C ASP A 36 19.22 -2.87 15.28
N SER A 37 18.61 -2.58 14.12
CA SER A 37 17.52 -1.60 14.03
C SER A 37 16.27 -2.10 14.76
N LEU A 38 15.91 -3.37 14.59
CA LEU A 38 14.80 -3.99 15.31
C LEU A 38 15.04 -4.01 16.82
N GLN A 39 16.26 -4.32 17.25
CA GLN A 39 16.63 -4.29 18.66
C GLN A 39 16.47 -2.88 19.24
N LYS A 40 17.00 -1.86 18.56
CA LYS A 40 16.83 -0.45 18.98
C LYS A 40 15.36 -0.04 19.07
N LEU A 41 14.52 -0.48 18.12
CA LEU A 41 13.07 -0.19 18.14
C LEU A 41 12.35 -0.88 19.31
N LYS A 42 12.77 -2.10 19.68
CA LYS A 42 12.26 -2.78 20.89
C LYS A 42 12.71 -2.07 22.16
N GLU A 43 13.99 -1.71 22.26
CA GLU A 43 14.55 -0.98 23.41
C GLU A 43 13.87 0.39 23.60
N GLN A 44 13.53 1.08 22.50
CA GLN A 44 12.78 2.34 22.53
C GLN A 44 11.27 2.16 22.73
N ASN A 45 10.80 0.94 23.00
CA ASN A 45 9.39 0.62 23.25
C ASN A 45 8.43 0.94 22.08
N PHE A 46 8.93 1.13 20.87
CA PHE A 46 8.10 1.39 19.69
C PHE A 46 7.41 0.12 19.15
N ILE A 47 7.94 -1.06 19.47
CA ILE A 47 7.36 -2.38 19.11
C ILE A 47 7.00 -3.11 20.41
N ASN A 48 5.98 -2.62 21.11
CA ASN A 48 5.49 -3.21 22.36
C ASN A 48 4.17 -3.97 22.09
N ALA A 49 4.00 -5.13 22.75
CA ALA A 49 2.75 -5.90 22.71
C ALA A 49 1.52 -5.06 23.11
N GLU A 50 1.68 -4.13 24.06
CA GLU A 50 0.61 -3.20 24.45
C GLU A 50 0.20 -2.27 23.30
N LEU A 51 1.16 -1.75 22.53
CA LEU A 51 0.87 -0.90 21.37
C LEU A 51 0.20 -1.71 20.26
N HIS A 52 0.63 -2.96 20.06
CA HIS A 52 -0.02 -3.88 19.14
C HIS A 52 -1.49 -4.10 19.53
N LEU A 53 -1.78 -4.40 20.79
CA LEU A 53 -3.15 -4.57 21.28
C LEU A 53 -3.99 -3.29 21.11
N LYS A 54 -3.39 -2.11 21.32
CA LYS A 54 -4.08 -0.82 21.09
C LYS A 54 -4.35 -0.55 19.61
N LEU A 55 -3.47 -1.00 18.71
CA LEU A 55 -3.63 -0.82 17.26
C LEU A 55 -4.54 -1.86 16.63
N GLU A 56 -4.64 -3.06 17.21
CA GLU A 56 -5.53 -4.15 16.75
C GLU A 56 -7.00 -3.70 16.70
N VAL A 57 -7.40 -2.82 17.62
CA VAL A 57 -8.74 -2.19 17.61
C VAL A 57 -9.04 -1.39 16.33
N TYR A 58 -8.00 -0.95 15.63
CA TYR A 58 -8.07 -0.13 14.43
C TYR A 58 -7.55 -0.86 13.19
N GLU A 59 -7.50 -2.20 13.21
CA GLU A 59 -7.03 -3.01 12.08
C GLU A 59 -7.84 -2.76 10.79
N ASP A 60 -9.10 -2.38 10.94
CA ASP A 60 -10.00 -2.02 9.85
C ASP A 60 -9.65 -0.69 9.17
N ILE A 61 -8.83 0.15 9.81
CA ILE A 61 -8.39 1.43 9.24
C ILE A 61 -7.26 1.17 8.24
N PRO A 62 -7.46 1.50 6.95
CA PRO A 62 -6.44 1.19 5.96
C PRO A 62 -5.18 2.05 6.12
N VAL A 63 -4.02 1.40 6.19
CA VAL A 63 -2.71 2.04 6.39
C VAL A 63 -2.39 3.05 5.28
N GLU A 64 -2.90 2.81 4.07
CA GLU A 64 -2.70 3.69 2.91
C GLU A 64 -3.20 5.12 3.16
N LEU A 65 -4.18 5.32 4.05
CA LEU A 65 -4.68 6.65 4.42
C LEU A 65 -3.59 7.54 5.04
N PHE A 66 -2.60 6.94 5.69
CA PHE A 66 -1.47 7.65 6.31
C PHE A 66 -0.29 7.82 5.36
N SER A 67 -0.25 7.08 4.26
CA SER A 67 0.86 7.09 3.31
C SER A 67 0.73 8.24 2.30
N ARG A 68 1.83 8.94 2.02
CA ARG A 68 1.82 9.98 0.98
C ARG A 68 1.72 9.33 -0.41
N PRO A 69 0.75 9.75 -1.24
CA PRO A 69 0.59 9.20 -2.57
C PRO A 69 1.77 9.61 -3.47
N THR A 70 2.49 8.64 -4.04
CA THR A 70 3.66 8.85 -4.92
C THR A 70 3.28 9.07 -6.38
N SER A 71 2.27 8.34 -6.88
CA SER A 71 1.82 8.38 -8.28
C SER A 71 0.33 8.71 -8.44
N GLY A 72 -0.39 8.90 -7.33
CA GLY A 72 -1.82 9.15 -7.29
C GLY A 72 -2.43 8.63 -5.98
N TYR A 73 -3.67 9.05 -5.69
CA TYR A 73 -4.40 8.57 -4.51
C TYR A 73 -4.83 7.12 -4.70
N SER A 74 -4.67 6.31 -3.66
CA SER A 74 -5.13 4.92 -3.65
C SER A 74 -6.66 4.83 -3.69
N GLU A 75 -7.18 3.64 -3.98
CA GLU A 75 -8.64 3.40 -3.96
C GLU A 75 -9.22 3.64 -2.57
N GLN A 76 -8.54 3.17 -1.52
CA GLN A 76 -8.95 3.40 -0.13
C GLN A 76 -9.00 4.89 0.23
N GLN A 77 -8.02 5.68 -0.26
CA GLN A 77 -8.01 7.14 -0.09
C GLN A 77 -9.16 7.82 -0.85
N LYS A 78 -9.52 7.31 -2.04
CA LYS A 78 -10.64 7.82 -2.84
C LYS A 78 -11.98 7.50 -2.17
N ASP A 79 -12.14 6.27 -1.68
CA ASP A 79 -13.35 5.82 -0.99
C ASP A 79 -13.55 6.60 0.31
N PHE A 80 -12.49 6.81 1.09
CA PHE A 80 -12.55 7.64 2.28
C PHE A 80 -12.90 9.10 1.96
N ALA A 81 -12.47 9.61 0.79
CA ALA A 81 -12.77 10.97 0.36
C ALA A 81 -14.26 11.24 0.13
N ILE A 82 -15.10 10.20 0.06
CA ILE A 82 -16.57 10.33 0.07
C ILE A 82 -17.05 11.03 1.35
N LEU A 83 -16.30 10.96 2.46
CA LEU A 83 -16.59 11.72 3.68
C LEU A 83 -16.78 13.22 3.40
N HIS A 84 -16.08 13.78 2.41
CA HIS A 84 -16.26 15.18 2.00
C HIS A 84 -17.68 15.50 1.53
N LEU A 85 -18.39 14.53 0.94
CA LEU A 85 -19.78 14.70 0.50
C LEU A 85 -20.75 14.73 1.69
N TYR A 86 -20.50 13.91 2.71
CA TYR A 86 -21.37 13.82 3.89
C TYR A 86 -21.08 14.90 4.93
N SER A 87 -19.81 15.24 5.15
CA SER A 87 -19.39 16.25 6.11
C SER A 87 -18.07 16.91 5.67
N PRO A 88 -18.13 18.03 4.94
CA PRO A 88 -16.94 18.78 4.56
C PRO A 88 -16.10 19.25 5.75
N LYS A 89 -16.75 19.56 6.89
CA LYS A 89 -16.06 20.00 8.11
C LYS A 89 -15.26 18.88 8.77
N ALA A 90 -15.85 17.68 8.87
CA ALA A 90 -15.12 16.51 9.40
C ALA A 90 -13.96 16.13 8.47
N TYR A 91 -14.18 16.23 7.16
CA TYR A 91 -13.13 15.98 6.17
C TYR A 91 -11.92 16.91 6.35
N GLU A 92 -12.14 18.23 6.45
CA GLU A 92 -11.03 19.18 6.63
C GLU A 92 -10.32 19.02 7.97
N PHE A 93 -11.02 18.58 9.03
CA PHE A 93 -10.40 18.24 10.31
C PHE A 93 -9.43 17.05 10.17
N ILE A 94 -9.87 15.96 9.55
CA ILE A 94 -9.08 14.72 9.45
C ILE A 94 -7.95 14.84 8.43
N LYS A 95 -8.11 15.66 7.40
CA LYS A 95 -7.10 15.92 6.36
C LYS A 95 -5.79 16.50 6.88
N GLY A 96 -5.76 17.07 8.09
CA GLY A 96 -4.51 17.45 8.76
C GLY A 96 -3.67 16.25 9.23
N TYR A 97 -4.30 15.10 9.45
CA TYR A 97 -3.68 13.88 9.98
C TYR A 97 -3.48 12.81 8.90
N LEU A 98 -4.33 12.80 7.87
CA LEU A 98 -4.33 11.80 6.80
C LEU A 98 -3.88 12.43 5.46
N CYS A 99 -3.29 11.61 4.59
CA CYS A 99 -2.84 12.03 3.26
C CYS A 99 -4.00 12.05 2.25
N LEU A 100 -5.01 12.89 2.51
CA LEU A 100 -6.26 12.92 1.75
C LEU A 100 -6.25 13.95 0.62
N PRO A 101 -7.06 13.73 -0.44
CA PRO A 101 -7.13 14.64 -1.58
C PRO A 101 -7.65 16.03 -1.23
N SER A 102 -7.26 17.03 -2.01
CA SER A 102 -7.85 18.36 -1.88
C SER A 102 -9.33 18.35 -2.30
N SER A 103 -10.14 19.25 -1.76
CA SER A 103 -11.55 19.39 -2.16
C SER A 103 -11.69 19.71 -3.67
N ARG A 104 -10.68 20.35 -4.28
CA ARG A 104 -10.61 20.54 -5.74
C ARG A 104 -10.43 19.21 -6.48
N THR A 105 -9.55 18.34 -5.99
CA THR A 105 -9.33 17.00 -6.55
C THR A 105 -10.60 16.16 -6.49
N ILE A 106 -11.28 16.17 -5.35
CA ILE A 106 -12.55 15.45 -5.17
C ILE A 106 -13.60 15.96 -6.17
N ARG A 107 -13.76 17.28 -6.29
CA ARG A 107 -14.70 17.87 -7.27
C ARG A 107 -14.39 17.41 -8.69
N ARG A 108 -13.11 17.35 -9.09
CA ARG A 108 -12.70 16.85 -10.42
C ARG A 108 -13.07 15.39 -10.64
N TRP A 109 -12.98 14.55 -9.63
CA TRP A 109 -13.45 13.16 -9.73
C TRP A 109 -14.96 13.09 -9.90
N MET A 110 -15.70 13.86 -9.11
CA MET A 110 -17.16 13.89 -9.15
C MET A 110 -17.73 14.47 -10.45
N GLN A 111 -16.97 15.28 -11.19
CA GLN A 111 -17.39 15.82 -12.50
C GLN A 111 -17.71 14.73 -13.54
N HIS A 112 -17.14 13.54 -13.40
CA HIS A 112 -17.32 12.43 -14.34
C HIS A 112 -18.45 11.50 -13.90
N VAL A 113 -19.13 11.79 -12.79
CA VAL A 113 -20.28 11.02 -12.34
C VAL A 113 -21.49 11.52 -13.12
N ASP A 114 -22.10 10.64 -13.92
CA ASP A 114 -23.34 10.93 -14.65
C ASP A 114 -24.45 11.28 -13.65
N ALA A 115 -24.71 12.58 -13.51
CA ALA A 115 -25.76 13.15 -12.67
C ALA A 115 -26.85 13.79 -13.53
N GLU A 116 -27.10 13.24 -14.71
CA GLU A 116 -28.18 13.70 -15.57
C GLU A 116 -29.54 13.59 -14.84
N PRO A 117 -30.46 14.55 -15.04
CA PRO A 117 -31.78 14.49 -14.45
C PRO A 117 -32.50 13.21 -14.90
N GLY A 118 -32.95 12.40 -13.94
CA GLY A 118 -33.63 11.14 -14.21
C GLY A 118 -33.16 10.01 -13.32
N ILE A 119 -33.33 8.78 -13.77
CA ILE A 119 -32.87 7.59 -13.06
C ILE A 119 -31.42 7.32 -13.48
N ASN A 120 -30.49 7.35 -12.51
CA ASN A 120 -29.11 6.97 -12.74
C ASN A 120 -29.02 5.45 -13.02
N LEU A 121 -28.99 5.09 -14.30
CA LEU A 121 -28.98 3.69 -14.77
C LEU A 121 -27.74 2.94 -14.26
N SER A 122 -26.59 3.60 -14.20
CA SER A 122 -25.32 3.03 -13.71
C SER A 122 -25.45 2.60 -12.24
N MET A 123 -26.08 3.43 -11.40
CA MET A 123 -26.37 3.11 -10.01
C MET A 123 -27.38 1.96 -9.90
N MET A 124 -28.44 1.96 -10.71
CA MET A 124 -29.42 0.88 -10.73
C MET A 124 -28.80 -0.46 -11.11
N GLN A 125 -27.92 -0.48 -12.13
CA GLN A 125 -27.17 -1.67 -12.52
C GLN A 125 -26.26 -2.19 -11.39
N ALA A 126 -25.53 -1.28 -10.73
CA ALA A 126 -24.67 -1.64 -9.59
C ALA A 126 -25.48 -2.28 -8.44
N LEU A 127 -26.67 -1.74 -8.15
CA LEU A 127 -27.57 -2.31 -7.14
C LEU A 127 -28.10 -3.70 -7.51
N ILE A 128 -28.43 -3.92 -8.78
CA ILE A 128 -28.86 -5.24 -9.28
C ILE A 128 -27.73 -6.27 -9.14
N VAL A 129 -26.50 -5.92 -9.53
CA VAL A 129 -25.33 -6.79 -9.38
C VAL A 129 -25.10 -7.15 -7.91
N LYS A 130 -25.16 -6.17 -7.00
CA LYS A 130 -25.01 -6.39 -5.56
C LYS A 130 -26.08 -7.33 -5.00
N LYS A 131 -27.34 -7.21 -5.47
CA LYS A 131 -28.43 -8.12 -5.09
C LYS A 131 -28.18 -9.56 -5.57
N LYS A 132 -27.68 -9.74 -6.79
CA LYS A 132 -27.34 -11.07 -7.34
C LYS A 132 -26.21 -11.73 -6.55
N TRP A 133 -25.17 -10.96 -6.19
CA TRP A 133 -24.05 -11.48 -5.41
C TRP A 133 -24.50 -12.00 -4.02
N LYS A 134 -25.36 -11.25 -3.33
CA LYS A 134 -25.94 -11.68 -2.04
C LYS A 134 -26.85 -12.91 -2.14
N SER A 135 -27.54 -13.11 -3.25
CA SER A 135 -28.43 -14.27 -3.43
C SER A 135 -27.68 -15.53 -3.86
N GLY A 136 -26.57 -15.39 -4.58
CA GLY A 136 -25.67 -16.49 -4.95
C GLY A 136 -24.88 -17.07 -3.76
N SER A 137 -24.49 -16.26 -2.78
CA SER A 137 -23.77 -16.76 -1.59
C SER A 137 -24.68 -17.42 -0.54
N LEU A 138 -26.00 -17.41 -0.74
CA LEU A 138 -26.98 -18.07 0.15
C LEU A 138 -27.31 -19.51 -0.29
N HIS A 139 -26.79 -19.96 -1.45
CA HIS A 139 -27.06 -21.27 -2.03
C HIS A 139 -25.78 -22.11 -2.24
N SER A 140 -24.77 -21.96 -1.38
CA SER A 140 -23.58 -22.81 -1.35
C SER A 140 -23.19 -23.15 0.07
#